data_AF-A0A1F5VXN3-F1
#
_entry.id   AF-A0A1F5VXN3-F1
#
_cell.length_a   1.000
_cell.length_b   1.000
_cell.length_c   1.000
_cell.angle_alpha   90.00
_cell.angle_beta   90.00
_cell.angle_gamma   90.00
#
_symmetry.space_group_name_H-M   'P 1'
#
loop_
_entity.id
_entity.type
_entity.pdbx_description
1 polymer ?
#
loop_
_entity_poly.entity_id
_entity_poly.type
_entity_poly.pdbx_seq_one_letter_code
_entity_poly.pdbx_strand_id
1 'polypeptide(L)'
;MNLPDDIFSKTVIRFNSDNTFNFRYFPYPKGTLDLTEYEIVNAVGKWTIEKDYGSWVISMYFITITNALTGQLKTSGINYSGFHINKDKPPYEIYIIVGDPDSCIGITLQKK
;
A
#
# COMPACT_ATOMS: atom_id res chain seq x y z
N MET A 1 11.10 10.82 -1.55
CA MET A 1 10.30 11.63 -0.59
C MET A 1 10.16 10.86 0.70
N ASN A 2 10.47 11.47 1.85
CA ASN A 2 10.28 10.83 3.15
C ASN A 2 8.91 11.26 3.70
N LEU A 3 8.04 10.30 4.02
CA LEU A 3 6.85 10.61 4.79
C LEU A 3 7.26 11.03 6.22
N PRO A 4 6.52 11.94 6.86
CA PRO A 4 6.70 12.26 8.27
C PRO A 4 6.73 11.02 9.18
N ASP A 5 7.64 10.99 10.16
CA ASP A 5 7.81 9.87 11.11
C ASP A 5 6.53 9.57 11.92
N ASP A 6 5.70 10.58 12.15
CA ASP A 6 4.44 10.43 12.88
C ASP A 6 3.37 9.68 12.07
N ILE A 7 3.48 9.65 10.74
CA ILE A 7 2.62 8.83 9.87
C ILE A 7 3.10 7.39 9.89
N PHE A 8 4.41 7.17 9.77
CA PHE A 8 4.99 5.81 9.79
C PHE A 8 4.67 5.09 11.09
N SER A 9 4.84 5.75 12.23
CA SER A 9 4.58 5.16 13.55
C SER A 9 3.11 4.81 13.81
N LYS A 10 2.16 5.40 13.05
CA LYS A 10 0.72 5.14 13.15
C LYS A 10 0.19 4.18 12.08
N THR A 11 0.95 3.96 11.01
CA THR A 11 0.53 3.12 9.89
C THR A 11 0.47 1.66 10.31
N VAL A 12 -0.67 1.02 10.06
CA VAL A 12 -0.84 -0.43 10.26
C VAL A 12 -1.25 -1.08 8.95
N ILE A 13 -0.50 -2.11 8.55
CA ILE A 13 -0.75 -2.94 7.38
C ILE A 13 -0.95 -4.38 7.86
N ARG A 14 -2.13 -4.96 7.63
CA ARG A 14 -2.43 -6.34 8.00
C ARG A 14 -2.96 -7.12 6.81
N PHE A 15 -2.29 -8.23 6.50
CA PHE A 15 -2.77 -9.25 5.56
C PHE A 15 -3.28 -10.43 6.38
N ASN A 16 -4.54 -10.81 6.16
CA ASN A 16 -5.19 -11.94 6.82
C ASN A 16 -5.09 -13.19 5.94
N SER A 17 -5.10 -14.38 6.54
CA SER A 17 -4.97 -15.66 5.84
C SER A 17 -6.16 -16.02 4.93
N ASP A 18 -7.27 -15.31 5.05
CA ASP A 18 -8.47 -15.45 4.21
C ASP A 18 -8.43 -14.54 2.97
N ASN A 19 -7.24 -14.09 2.58
CA ASN A 19 -6.99 -13.18 1.45
C ASN A 19 -7.64 -11.79 1.62
N THR A 20 -7.97 -11.37 2.85
CA THR A 20 -8.40 -10.00 3.13
C THR A 20 -7.28 -9.16 3.74
N PHE A 21 -7.34 -7.83 3.58
CA PHE A 21 -6.42 -6.92 4.24
C PHE A 21 -7.15 -5.82 5.01
N ASN A 22 -6.44 -5.25 5.99
CA ASN A 22 -6.87 -4.07 6.74
C ASN A 22 -5.71 -3.10 6.88
N PHE A 23 -5.87 -1.91 6.31
CA PHE A 23 -4.94 -0.80 6.46
C PHE A 23 -5.54 0.26 7.36
N ARG A 24 -4.70 0.80 8.24
CA ARG A 24 -5.06 1.93 9.09
C ARG A 24 -4.01 3.02 8.97
N TYR A 25 -4.50 4.24 8.93
CA TYR A 25 -3.66 5.43 8.87
C TYR A 25 -2.63 5.39 7.71
N PHE A 26 -3.04 4.83 6.58
CA PHE A 26 -2.17 4.59 5.44
C PHE A 26 -2.12 5.81 4.52
N PRO A 27 -0.94 6.28 4.09
CA PRO A 27 -0.80 7.35 3.11
C PRO A 27 -1.18 6.85 1.72
N TYR A 28 -2.26 7.37 1.17
CA TYR A 28 -2.84 7.00 -0.12
C TYR A 28 -2.77 8.18 -1.10
N PRO A 29 -2.26 7.98 -2.33
CA PRO A 29 -2.09 9.06 -3.30
C PRO A 29 -3.42 9.72 -3.73
N LYS A 30 -3.42 11.03 -3.99
CA LYS A 30 -4.62 11.79 -4.38
C LYS A 30 -5.00 11.74 -5.87
N GLY A 31 -4.14 11.22 -6.75
CA GLY A 31 -4.47 11.15 -8.18
C GLY A 31 -3.39 10.53 -9.07
N THR A 32 -2.12 10.78 -8.78
CA THR A 32 -0.97 10.14 -9.43
C THR A 32 -0.40 9.06 -8.52
N LEU A 33 0.33 8.07 -9.05
CA LEU A 33 0.99 7.03 -8.23
C LEU A 33 2.22 7.53 -7.45
N ASP A 34 2.40 8.85 -7.38
CA ASP A 34 3.39 9.50 -6.55
C ASP A 34 2.77 9.91 -5.21
N LEU A 35 3.60 10.03 -4.17
CA LEU A 35 3.17 10.44 -2.84
C LEU A 35 3.49 11.90 -2.57
N THR A 36 3.70 12.72 -3.60
CA THR A 36 3.86 14.16 -3.42
C THR A 36 2.58 14.77 -2.85
N GLU A 37 1.44 14.23 -3.26
CA GLU A 37 0.12 14.53 -2.70
C GLU A 37 -0.58 13.25 -2.23
N TYR A 38 -0.89 13.18 -0.94
CA TYR A 38 -1.55 12.03 -0.34
C TYR A 38 -2.66 12.43 0.64
N GLU A 39 -3.51 11.47 0.94
CA GLU A 39 -4.46 11.47 2.06
C GLU A 39 -4.12 10.35 3.02
N ILE A 40 -4.45 10.53 4.29
CA ILE A 40 -4.42 9.43 5.23
C ILE A 40 -5.75 8.68 5.16
N VAL A 41 -5.71 7.38 4.91
CA VAL A 41 -6.89 6.54 4.74
C VAL A 41 -6.86 5.31 5.65
N ASN A 42 -8.06 4.81 5.94
CA ASN A 42 -8.28 3.45 6.39
C ASN A 42 -8.85 2.67 5.21
N ALA A 43 -8.37 1.45 5.00
CA ALA A 43 -8.82 0.65 3.86
C ALA A 43 -9.01 -0.82 4.22
N VAL A 44 -9.99 -1.44 3.56
CA VAL A 44 -10.18 -2.89 3.58
C VAL A 44 -10.37 -3.39 2.16
N GLY A 45 -9.94 -4.61 1.94
CA GLY A 45 -10.00 -5.20 0.61
C GLY A 45 -9.55 -6.65 0.59
N LYS A 46 -9.25 -7.13 -0.61
CA LYS A 46 -8.69 -8.45 -0.86
C LYS A 46 -7.29 -8.33 -1.40
N TRP A 47 -6.46 -9.32 -1.09
CA TRP A 47 -5.11 -9.42 -1.65
C TRP A 47 -4.89 -10.79 -2.28
N THR A 48 -4.01 -10.83 -3.27
CA THR A 48 -3.53 -12.06 -3.92
C THR A 48 -2.03 -11.95 -4.13
N ILE A 49 -1.35 -13.10 -4.21
CA ILE A 49 0.03 -13.15 -4.69
C ILE A 49 -0.01 -13.52 -6.17
N GLU A 50 0.57 -12.67 -7.01
CA GLU A 50 0.65 -12.90 -8.45
C GLU A 50 2.04 -12.52 -8.99
N LYS A 51 2.32 -12.95 -10.23
CA LYS A 51 3.51 -12.49 -10.94
C LYS A 51 3.14 -11.30 -11.80
N ASP A 52 3.84 -10.19 -11.62
CA ASP A 52 3.72 -8.98 -12.42
C ASP A 52 5.10 -8.49 -12.85
N TYR A 53 5.27 -8.20 -14.14
CA TYR A 53 6.55 -7.83 -14.78
C TYR A 53 7.78 -8.63 -14.30
N GLY A 54 7.65 -9.95 -14.12
CA GLY A 54 8.74 -10.84 -13.71
C GLY A 54 9.03 -10.85 -12.19
N SER A 55 8.30 -10.06 -11.40
CA SER A 55 8.38 -10.02 -9.94
C SER A 55 7.17 -10.69 -9.29
N TRP A 56 7.33 -11.22 -8.08
CA TRP A 56 6.19 -11.58 -7.25
C TRP A 56 5.66 -10.34 -6.55
N VAL A 57 4.35 -10.13 -6.61
CA VAL A 57 3.69 -8.99 -5.99
C VAL A 57 2.50 -9.44 -5.14
N ILE A 58 2.20 -8.69 -4.09
CA ILE A 58 0.92 -8.72 -3.39
C ILE A 58 0.01 -7.72 -4.09
N SER A 59 -0.85 -8.21 -4.97
CA SER A 59 -1.86 -7.42 -5.65
C SER A 59 -3.03 -7.13 -4.71
N MET A 60 -3.59 -5.93 -4.80
CA MET A 60 -4.65 -5.48 -3.90
C MET A 60 -5.89 -5.01 -4.65
N TYR A 61 -7.03 -5.48 -4.16
CA TYR A 61 -8.34 -5.01 -4.54
C TYR A 61 -9.01 -4.31 -3.37
N PHE A 62 -9.10 -2.99 -3.44
CA PHE A 62 -9.72 -2.16 -2.40
C PHE A 62 -11.26 -2.25 -2.49
N ILE A 63 -11.89 -2.76 -1.43
CA ILE A 63 -13.36 -2.79 -1.30
C ILE A 63 -13.85 -1.46 -0.73
N THR A 64 -13.14 -0.93 0.26
CA THR A 64 -13.52 0.32 0.92
C THR A 64 -12.29 1.12 1.27
N ILE A 65 -12.34 2.42 0.98
CA ILE A 65 -11.36 3.40 1.40
C ILE A 65 -12.12 4.50 2.13
N THR A 66 -11.64 4.88 3.31
CA THR A 66 -12.23 5.95 4.11
C THR A 66 -11.12 6.91 4.49
N ASN A 67 -11.34 8.21 4.29
CA ASN A 67 -10.40 9.21 4.78
C ASN A 67 -10.33 9.11 6.31
N ALA A 68 -9.14 8.85 6.86
CA ALA A 68 -8.96 8.57 8.28
C ALA A 68 -9.20 9.81 9.16
N LEU A 69 -9.11 11.00 8.58
CA LEU A 69 -9.27 12.27 9.30
C LEU A 69 -10.72 12.78 9.26
N THR A 70 -11.40 12.64 8.12
CA THR A 70 -12.77 13.16 7.94
C THR A 70 -13.86 12.10 8.06
N GLY A 71 -13.49 10.81 8.03
CA GLY A 71 -14.45 9.71 7.97
C GLY A 71 -15.18 9.58 6.63
N GLN A 72 -14.83 10.40 5.63
CA GLN A 72 -15.49 10.38 4.33
C GLN A 72 -15.19 9.08 3.59
N LEU A 73 -16.25 8.38 3.19
CA LEU A 73 -16.18 7.18 2.38
C LEU A 73 -15.83 7.55 0.93
N LYS A 74 -14.82 6.87 0.37
CA LYS A 74 -14.52 6.86 -1.06
C LYS A 74 -14.98 5.52 -1.63
N THR A 75 -16.01 5.55 -2.46
CA THR A 75 -16.56 4.34 -3.09
C THR A 75 -15.54 3.74 -4.07
N SER A 76 -15.45 2.42 -4.06
CA SER A 76 -14.40 1.61 -4.69
C SER A 76 -14.18 1.92 -6.18
N GLY A 77 -12.93 2.19 -6.54
CA GLY A 77 -12.40 2.07 -7.89
C GLY A 77 -11.15 1.20 -7.82
N ILE A 78 -11.01 0.24 -8.73
CA ILE A 78 -9.86 -0.66 -8.81
C ILE A 78 -8.58 0.17 -8.85
N ASN A 79 -7.73 0.03 -7.83
CA ASN A 79 -6.41 0.67 -7.80
C ASN A 79 -5.38 -0.39 -7.41
N TYR A 80 -4.53 -0.74 -8.40
CA TYR A 80 -3.45 -1.71 -8.26
C TYR A 80 -2.26 -1.06 -7.55
N SER A 81 -2.35 -0.92 -6.24
CA SER A 81 -1.13 -0.74 -5.44
C SER A 81 -0.58 -2.13 -5.14
N GLY A 82 0.36 -2.60 -5.94
CA GLY A 82 1.07 -3.87 -5.70
C GLY A 82 2.21 -3.67 -4.70
N PHE A 83 2.40 -4.60 -3.77
CA PHE A 83 3.64 -4.66 -2.99
C PHE A 83 4.60 -5.67 -3.61
N HIS A 84 5.85 -5.30 -3.83
CA HIS A 84 6.84 -6.25 -4.34
C HIS A 84 7.35 -7.15 -3.20
N ILE A 85 7.52 -8.44 -3.51
CA ILE A 85 8.00 -9.44 -2.56
C ILE A 85 9.42 -9.85 -2.94
N ASN A 86 10.39 -9.69 -2.02
CA ASN A 86 11.69 -10.35 -2.18
C ASN A 86 11.56 -11.83 -1.85
N LYS A 87 11.29 -12.66 -2.87
CA LYS A 87 11.15 -14.11 -2.67
C LYS A 87 12.44 -14.81 -2.20
N ASP A 88 13.59 -14.17 -2.32
CA ASP A 88 14.91 -14.79 -2.07
C ASP A 88 15.48 -14.46 -0.68
N LYS A 89 14.75 -13.69 0.16
CA LYS A 89 15.16 -13.34 1.52
C LYS A 89 14.03 -13.56 2.54
N PRO A 90 13.96 -14.71 3.23
CA PRO A 90 13.01 -14.94 4.31
C PRO A 90 13.44 -14.25 5.63
N PRO A 91 12.51 -13.68 6.44
CA PRO A 91 11.09 -13.47 6.14
C PRO A 91 10.97 -12.49 4.96
N TYR A 92 10.11 -12.83 3.99
CA TYR A 92 10.02 -12.09 2.72
C TYR A 92 9.92 -10.58 2.96
N GLU A 93 10.90 -9.83 2.45
CA GLU A 93 10.90 -8.38 2.53
C GLU A 93 9.83 -7.82 1.60
N ILE A 94 8.89 -7.05 2.17
CA ILE A 94 7.88 -6.33 1.39
C ILE A 94 8.49 -4.98 1.01
N TYR A 95 8.74 -4.80 -0.28
CA TYR A 95 9.09 -3.49 -0.81
C TYR A 95 7.84 -2.79 -1.29
N ILE A 96 7.90 -1.49 -1.13
CA ILE A 96 7.01 -0.59 -1.81
C ILE A 96 8.00 0.47 -2.39
N ILE A 97 7.96 0.73 -3.70
CA ILE A 97 8.91 1.49 -4.57
C ILE A 97 8.46 2.95 -4.89
N VAL A 98 8.92 3.98 -4.17
CA VAL A 98 8.20 5.28 -4.24
C VAL A 98 8.50 5.83 -5.60
N GLY A 99 7.45 6.22 -6.33
CA GLY A 99 7.52 6.67 -7.71
C GLY A 99 8.85 7.34 -8.02
N ASP A 100 9.68 6.64 -8.79
CA ASP A 100 10.68 7.30 -9.63
C ASP A 100 9.88 8.26 -10.54
N PRO A 101 10.32 9.50 -10.79
CA PRO A 101 9.74 10.31 -11.85
C PRO A 101 9.55 9.54 -13.18
N ASP A 102 10.33 8.47 -13.39
CA ASP A 102 10.26 7.56 -14.54
C ASP A 102 9.65 6.16 -14.25
N SER A 103 9.22 5.85 -13.02
CA SER A 103 8.71 4.52 -12.66
C SER A 103 7.74 4.51 -11.46
N CYS A 104 6.59 3.90 -11.64
CA CYS A 104 5.53 3.75 -10.63
C CYS A 104 5.90 2.72 -9.54
N ILE A 105 5.44 2.92 -8.27
CA ILE A 105 4.91 1.87 -7.31
C ILE A 105 5.39 1.89 -5.80
N GLY A 106 5.11 2.91 -4.92
CA GLY A 106 4.93 2.80 -3.42
C GLY A 106 6.05 2.95 -2.30
N ILE A 107 5.80 2.96 -0.98
CA ILE A 107 6.77 3.23 0.17
C ILE A 107 7.63 2.10 0.83
N THR A 108 8.97 2.08 0.88
CA THR A 108 9.70 0.94 1.51
C THR A 108 9.50 0.84 3.05
N LEU A 109 9.05 -0.32 3.56
CA LEU A 109 9.00 -0.63 5.00
C LEU A 109 10.02 -1.74 5.34
N GLN A 110 11.17 -1.37 5.90
CA GLN A 110 12.10 -2.31 6.52
C GLN A 110 11.86 -2.35 8.03
N LYS A 111 11.61 -3.55 8.57
CA LYS A 111 11.71 -3.78 10.01
C LYS A 111 13.17 -4.08 10.33
N LYS A 112 13.83 -3.20 11.08
CA LYS A 112 15.08 -3.50 11.79
C LYS A 112 14.80 -4.33 13.04
#